data_AF-A0A3E1YEG8-F1
#
_entry.id   AF-A0A3E1YEG8-F1
#
_cell.length_a   1.000
_cell.length_b   1.000
_cell.length_c   1.000
_cell.angle_alpha   90.00
_cell.angle_beta   90.00
_cell.angle_gamma   90.00
#
_symmetry.space_group_name_H-M   'P 1'
#
loop_
_entity.id
_entity.type
_entity.pdbx_description
1 polymer ?
#
loop_
_entity_poly.entity_id
_entity_poly.type
_entity_poly.pdbx_seq_one_letter_code
_entity_poly.pdbx_strand_id
1 'polypeptide(L)'
;MRNTKVLDLVYIGYFLPFIYVYIKSGGISPYNLDGKQFLSFYCSLFLVNLVDVRWLLKLNESRVDLLRWVTTGVMVLGMVRLTQGLYNGRSIGYLSIILIVQLFTMLMVWANKKR
;
A
#
# COMPACT_ATOMS: atom_id res chain seq x y z
N MET A 1 16.91 -17.45 -11.89
CA MET A 1 17.00 -16.23 -12.73
C MET A 1 15.68 -15.67 -13.25
N ARG A 2 14.55 -16.42 -13.30
CA ARG A 2 13.27 -15.89 -13.82
C ARG A 2 12.46 -15.02 -12.82
N ASN A 3 12.66 -15.22 -11.51
CA ASN A 3 11.83 -14.59 -10.47
C ASN A 3 12.25 -13.16 -10.09
N THR A 4 13.51 -12.76 -10.31
CA THR A 4 13.97 -11.41 -9.98
C THR A 4 13.29 -10.34 -10.82
N LYS A 5 13.06 -10.61 -12.11
CA LYS A 5 12.38 -9.67 -13.02
C LYS A 5 10.94 -9.36 -12.62
N VAL A 6 10.24 -10.30 -11.98
CA VAL A 6 8.84 -10.10 -11.54
C VAL A 6 8.81 -9.17 -10.32
N LEU A 7 9.72 -9.36 -9.37
CA LEU A 7 9.89 -8.45 -8.23
C LEU A 7 10.24 -7.04 -8.69
N ASP A 8 11.18 -6.89 -9.63
CA ASP A 8 11.53 -5.59 -10.21
C ASP A 8 10.32 -4.89 -10.85
N LEU A 9 9.45 -5.65 -11.51
CA LEU A 9 8.22 -5.14 -12.13
C LEU A 9 7.16 -4.74 -11.09
N VAL A 10 7.08 -5.44 -9.96
CA VAL A 10 6.22 -5.07 -8.81
C VAL A 10 6.72 -3.76 -8.17
N TYR A 11 8.03 -3.56 -8.05
CA TYR A 11 8.60 -2.30 -7.55
C TYR A 11 8.25 -1.11 -8.45
N ILE A 12 8.34 -1.28 -9.78
CA ILE A 12 7.86 -0.28 -10.75
C ILE A 12 6.35 -0.02 -10.54
N GLY A 13 5.59 -1.06 -10.21
CA GLY A 13 4.17 -0.97 -9.86
C GLY A 13 3.85 -0.01 -8.72
N TYR A 14 4.75 0.16 -7.74
CA TYR A 14 4.54 1.13 -6.66
C TYR A 14 4.70 2.59 -7.11
N PHE A 15 5.39 2.87 -8.23
CA PHE A 15 5.53 4.23 -8.76
C PHE A 15 4.32 4.69 -9.58
N LEU A 16 3.58 3.76 -10.20
CA LEU A 16 2.39 4.06 -11.00
C LEU A 16 1.32 4.90 -10.24
N PRO A 17 0.96 4.57 -8.99
CA PRO A 17 0.06 5.39 -8.19
C PRO A 17 0.58 6.82 -7.96
N PHE A 18 1.89 7.03 -7.85
CA PHE A 18 2.45 8.38 -7.67
C PHE A 18 2.43 9.19 -8.96
N ILE A 19 2.59 8.55 -10.12
CA ILE A 19 2.37 9.20 -11.43
C ILE A 19 0.91 9.67 -11.53
N TYR A 20 -0.04 8.85 -11.08
CA TYR A 20 -1.46 9.24 -11.01
C TYR A 20 -1.68 10.47 -10.11
N VAL A 21 -1.04 10.51 -8.93
CA VAL A 21 -1.09 11.68 -8.03
C VAL A 21 -0.57 12.93 -8.72
N TYR A 22 0.57 12.83 -9.41
CA TYR A 22 1.19 13.94 -10.12
C TYR A 22 0.27 14.50 -11.21
N ILE A 23 -0.33 13.63 -12.02
CA ILE A 23 -1.26 14.03 -13.08
C ILE A 23 -2.51 14.71 -12.52
N LYS A 24 -3.04 14.24 -11.38
CA LYS A 24 -4.31 14.74 -10.84
C LYS A 24 -4.18 15.95 -9.92
N SER A 25 -3.10 16.05 -9.15
CA SER A 25 -2.92 17.11 -8.16
C SER A 25 -1.86 18.15 -8.54
N GLY A 26 -1.10 17.92 -9.62
CA GLY A 26 0.02 18.78 -10.00
C GLY A 26 1.22 18.71 -9.03
N GLY A 27 1.17 17.83 -8.03
CA GLY A 27 2.22 17.64 -7.04
C GLY A 27 2.43 16.18 -6.69
N ILE A 28 3.43 15.89 -5.86
CA ILE A 28 3.79 14.52 -5.45
C ILE A 28 3.02 14.09 -4.19
N SER A 29 2.44 15.06 -3.45
CA SER A 29 1.73 14.80 -2.20
C SER A 29 0.38 14.11 -2.45
N PRO A 30 0.18 12.84 -2.02
CA PRO A 30 -1.09 12.14 -2.22
C PRO A 30 -2.23 12.74 -1.40
N TYR A 31 -1.93 13.58 -0.40
CA TYR A 31 -2.92 14.23 0.45
C TYR A 31 -3.69 15.35 -0.26
N ASN A 32 -3.17 15.87 -1.36
CA ASN A 32 -3.82 16.88 -2.18
C ASN A 32 -4.95 16.30 -3.05
N LEU A 33 -5.06 14.97 -3.15
CA LEU A 33 -6.12 14.31 -3.89
C LEU A 33 -7.47 14.46 -3.17
N ASP A 34 -8.55 14.52 -3.94
CA ASP A 34 -9.91 14.40 -3.40
C ASP A 34 -10.14 13.03 -2.78
N GLY A 35 -11.10 12.90 -1.87
CA GLY A 35 -11.39 11.63 -1.17
C GLY A 35 -11.55 10.42 -2.10
N LYS A 36 -12.26 10.58 -3.23
CA LYS A 36 -12.42 9.52 -4.24
C LYS A 36 -11.11 9.20 -4.96
N GLN A 37 -10.34 10.22 -5.33
CA GLN A 37 -9.07 10.06 -6.03
C GLN A 37 -8.00 9.43 -5.12
N PHE A 38 -7.96 9.85 -3.86
CA PHE A 38 -7.12 9.23 -2.83
C PHE A 38 -7.50 7.76 -2.66
N LEU A 39 -8.79 7.42 -2.65
CA LEU A 39 -9.22 6.03 -2.53
C LEU A 39 -8.73 5.20 -3.72
N SER A 40 -8.85 5.71 -4.96
CA SER A 40 -8.29 5.03 -6.13
C SER A 40 -6.78 4.84 -6.02
N PHE A 41 -6.05 5.89 -5.63
CA PHE A 41 -4.62 5.82 -5.37
C PHE A 41 -4.27 4.74 -4.33
N TYR A 42 -4.95 4.77 -3.18
CA TYR A 42 -4.71 3.86 -2.08
C TYR A 42 -5.08 2.42 -2.44
N CYS A 43 -6.18 2.20 -3.16
CA CYS A 43 -6.54 0.89 -3.70
C CYS A 43 -5.49 0.33 -4.65
N SER A 44 -4.98 1.14 -5.59
CA SER A 44 -3.92 0.70 -6.49
C SER A 44 -2.66 0.31 -5.72
N LEU A 45 -2.28 1.12 -4.74
CA LEU A 45 -1.08 0.88 -3.92
C LEU A 45 -1.25 -0.37 -3.04
N PHE A 46 -2.44 -0.57 -2.47
CA PHE A 46 -2.83 -1.77 -1.73
C PHE A 46 -2.78 -3.04 -2.59
N LEU A 47 -3.30 -2.99 -3.82
CA LEU A 47 -3.27 -4.13 -4.73
C LEU A 47 -1.85 -4.55 -5.11
N VAL A 48 -0.97 -3.58 -5.39
CA VAL A 48 0.44 -3.85 -5.64
C VAL A 48 1.09 -4.50 -4.40
N ASN A 49 0.81 -3.97 -3.20
CA ASN A 49 1.30 -4.56 -1.96
C ASN A 49 0.82 -5.99 -1.75
N LEU A 50 -0.43 -6.30 -2.09
CA LEU A 50 -1.00 -7.64 -1.93
C LEU A 50 -0.37 -8.66 -2.89
N VAL A 51 -0.04 -8.24 -4.12
CA VAL A 51 0.72 -9.07 -5.08
C VAL A 51 2.12 -9.33 -4.53
N ASP A 52 2.80 -8.29 -4.05
CA ASP A 52 4.15 -8.38 -3.49
C ASP A 52 4.21 -9.35 -2.29
N VAL A 53 3.29 -9.19 -1.32
CA VAL A 53 3.18 -10.07 -0.15
C VAL A 53 2.99 -11.53 -0.57
N ARG A 54 2.08 -11.82 -1.51
CA ARG A 54 1.82 -13.20 -1.97
C ARG A 54 3.03 -13.84 -2.63
N TRP A 55 3.75 -13.08 -3.46
CA TRP A 55 4.96 -13.57 -4.11
C TRP A 55 6.09 -13.80 -3.12
N LEU A 56 6.27 -12.89 -2.17
CA LEU A 56 7.36 -12.96 -1.20
C LEU A 56 7.15 -14.08 -0.17
N LEU A 57 5.89 -14.32 0.25
CA LEU A 57 5.52 -15.51 1.03
C LEU A 57 5.83 -16.83 0.31
N LYS A 58 5.78 -16.84 -1.03
CA LYS A 58 6.09 -18.03 -1.84
C LYS A 58 7.59 -18.22 -2.05
N LEU A 59 8.38 -17.14 -2.04
CA LEU A 59 9.79 -17.16 -2.45
C LEU A 59 10.78 -17.26 -1.28
N ASN A 60 10.34 -17.17 -0.02
CA ASN A 60 11.18 -17.31 1.18
C ASN A 60 12.50 -16.49 1.12
N GLU A 61 12.44 -15.32 0.48
CA GLU A 61 13.63 -14.54 0.15
C GLU A 61 13.99 -13.51 1.23
N SER A 62 15.26 -13.11 1.27
CA SER A 62 15.89 -12.16 2.21
C SER A 62 15.29 -10.74 2.23
N ARG A 63 14.28 -10.44 1.39
CA ARG A 63 13.68 -9.11 1.23
C ARG A 63 12.45 -8.85 2.10
N VAL A 64 12.14 -9.75 3.05
CA VAL A 64 10.99 -9.61 3.96
C VAL A 64 11.04 -8.30 4.75
N ASP A 65 12.23 -7.84 5.14
CA ASP A 65 12.37 -6.61 5.93
C ASP A 65 11.98 -5.36 5.12
N LEU A 66 12.34 -5.28 3.84
CA LEU A 66 11.92 -4.17 2.99
C LEU A 66 10.40 -4.17 2.78
N LEU A 67 9.81 -5.35 2.53
CA LEU A 67 8.35 -5.50 2.42
C LEU A 67 7.63 -5.04 3.69
N ARG A 68 8.16 -5.34 4.88
CA ARG A 68 7.59 -4.85 6.14
C ARG A 68 7.60 -3.33 6.21
N TRP A 69 8.71 -2.69 5.84
CA TRP A 69 8.79 -1.24 5.81
C TRP A 69 7.79 -0.64 4.83
N VAL A 70 7.66 -1.23 3.64
CA VAL A 70 6.68 -0.79 2.63
C VAL A 70 5.26 -0.95 3.14
N THR A 71 4.86 -2.16 3.56
CA THR A 71 3.51 -2.46 4.09
C THR A 71 3.16 -1.56 5.28
N THR A 72 4.12 -1.27 6.17
CA THR A 72 3.96 -0.34 7.29
C THR A 72 3.76 1.09 6.80
N GLY A 73 4.54 1.54 5.81
CA GLY A 73 4.38 2.85 5.18
C GLY A 73 2.99 3.03 4.55
N VAL A 74 2.50 2.03 3.82
CA VAL A 74 1.14 2.02 3.27
C VAL A 74 0.10 2.13 4.38
N MET A 75 0.27 1.37 5.47
CA MET A 75 -0.63 1.42 6.62
C MET A 75 -0.67 2.83 7.25
N VAL A 76 0.50 3.46 7.45
CA VAL A 76 0.60 4.81 8.00
C VAL A 76 -0.07 5.84 7.07
N LEU A 77 0.15 5.75 5.76
CA LEU A 77 -0.51 6.63 4.77
C LEU A 77 -2.04 6.55 4.88
N GLY A 78 -2.58 5.32 4.96
CA GLY A 78 -4.02 5.11 5.11
C GLY A 78 -4.55 5.65 6.44
N MET A 79 -3.82 5.41 7.54
CA MET A 79 -4.20 5.89 8.88
C MET A 79 -4.24 7.43 8.96
N VAL A 80 -3.22 8.11 8.42
CA VAL A 80 -3.18 9.58 8.38
C VAL A 80 -4.37 10.14 7.61
N ARG A 81 -4.78 9.49 6.51
CA ARG A 81 -5.95 9.95 5.77
C ARG A 81 -7.26 9.65 6.49
N LEU A 82 -7.34 8.52 7.18
CA LEU A 82 -8.51 8.16 7.97
C LEU A 82 -8.72 9.16 9.11
N THR A 83 -7.65 9.52 9.84
CA THR A 83 -7.74 10.55 10.89
C THR A 83 -8.17 11.90 10.32
N GLN A 84 -7.57 12.34 9.20
CA GLN A 84 -8.01 13.56 8.50
C GLN A 84 -9.49 13.52 8.08
N GLY A 85 -9.97 12.37 7.62
CA GLY A 85 -11.38 12.16 7.26
C GLY A 85 -12.32 12.34 8.44
N LEU A 86 -11.96 11.71 9.56
CA LEU A 86 -12.72 11.79 10.82
C LEU A 86 -12.74 13.21 11.37
N TYR A 87 -11.60 13.93 11.38
CA TYR A 87 -11.54 15.33 11.81
C TYR A 87 -12.41 16.26 10.96
N ASN A 88 -12.53 15.99 9.66
CA ASN A 88 -13.38 16.76 8.74
C ASN A 88 -14.85 16.31 8.74
N GLY A 89 -15.27 15.44 9.67
CA GLY A 89 -16.65 14.94 9.77
C GLY A 89 -17.08 14.08 8.58
N ARG A 90 -16.15 13.61 7.73
CA ARG A 90 -16.44 12.75 6.58
C ARG A 90 -16.26 11.30 6.98
N SER A 91 -17.35 10.53 6.98
CA SER A 91 -17.26 9.09 7.19
C SER A 91 -16.60 8.41 5.98
N ILE A 92 -15.43 7.79 6.19
CA ILE A 92 -14.70 7.07 5.16
C ILE A 92 -14.73 5.56 5.45
N GLY A 93 -15.94 5.00 5.51
CA GLY A 93 -16.15 3.57 5.81
C GLY A 93 -15.46 2.62 4.83
N TYR A 94 -15.28 3.01 3.57
CA TYR A 94 -14.55 2.18 2.60
C TYR A 94 -13.04 2.13 2.89
N LEU A 95 -12.45 3.23 3.38
CA LEU A 95 -11.03 3.27 3.73
C LEU A 95 -10.75 2.45 5.00
N SER A 96 -11.66 2.46 5.97
CA SER A 96 -11.52 1.63 7.17
C SER A 96 -11.54 0.13 6.83
N ILE A 97 -12.41 -0.31 5.91
CA ILE A 97 -12.42 -1.71 5.44
C ILE A 97 -11.06 -2.08 4.82
N ILE A 98 -10.52 -1.24 3.93
CA ILE A 98 -9.21 -1.52 3.30
C ILE A 98 -8.09 -1.54 4.35
N LEU A 99 -8.12 -0.63 5.33
CA LEU A 99 -7.16 -0.62 6.44
C LEU A 99 -7.23 -1.88 7.31
N ILE A 100 -8.42 -2.42 7.55
CA ILE A 100 -8.57 -3.69 8.27
C ILE A 100 -7.92 -4.82 7.47
N VAL A 101 -8.18 -4.91 6.16
CA VAL A 101 -7.53 -5.92 5.32
C VAL A 101 -6.01 -5.73 5.28
N GLN A 102 -5.53 -4.49 5.23
CA GLN A 102 -4.10 -4.18 5.28
C GLN A 102 -3.45 -4.56 6.62
N LEU A 103 -4.20 -4.47 7.73
CA LEU A 103 -3.73 -4.95 9.02
C LEU A 103 -3.55 -6.48 9.01
N PHE A 104 -4.47 -7.22 8.39
CA PHE A 104 -4.32 -8.66 8.21
C PHE A 104 -3.12 -9.03 7.33
N THR A 105 -2.86 -8.31 6.24
CA THR A 105 -1.68 -8.56 5.40
C THR A 105 -0.38 -8.30 6.17
N MET A 106 -0.33 -7.23 6.97
CA MET A 106 0.81 -6.94 7.84
C MET A 106 1.06 -8.06 8.85
N LEU A 107 0.01 -8.56 9.50
CA LEU A 107 0.11 -9.67 10.46
C LEU A 107 0.64 -10.94 9.80
N MET A 108 0.20 -11.27 8.57
CA MET A 108 0.72 -12.42 7.83
C MET A 108 2.22 -12.30 7.54
N VAL A 109 2.68 -11.13 7.10
CA VAL A 109 4.12 -10.87 6.82
C VAL A 109 4.97 -10.97 8.09
N TRP A 110 4.43 -10.54 9.23
CA TRP A 110 5.11 -10.63 10.53
C TRP A 110 5.13 -12.06 11.09
N ALA A 111 4.03 -12.79 10.96
CA ALA A 111 3.95 -14.20 11.37
C ALA A 111 4.94 -15.06 10.60
N ASN A 112 5.16 -14.78 9.30
CA ASN A 112 6.11 -15.52 8.48
C ASN A 112 7.59 -15.32 8.87
N LYS A 113 7.93 -14.38 9.77
CA LYS A 113 9.31 -14.23 10.30
C LYS A 113 9.76 -15.40 11.18
N LYS A 114 8.80 -16.08 11.82
CA LYS A 114 9.08 -17.04 12.90
C LYS A 114 9.32 -18.48 12.41
N ARG A 115 9.38 -18.71 11.09
CA ARG A 115 9.83 -19.96 10.48
C ARG A 115 11.16 -19.74 9.79
#